data_AF-A0A7S1AVF3-F1
#
_entry.id   AF-A0A7S1AVF3-F1
#
_cell.length_a   1.000
_cell.length_b   1.000
_cell.length_c   1.000
_cell.angle_alpha   90.00
_cell.angle_beta   90.00
_cell.angle_gamma   90.00
#
_symmetry.space_group_name_H-M   'P 1'
#
loop_
_entity.id
_entity.type
_entity.pdbx_description
1 polymer ?
#
loop_
_entity_poly.entity_id
_entity_poly.type
_entity_poly.pdbx_seq_one_letter_code
_entity_poly.pdbx_strand_id
1 'polypeptide(L)'
;MSVPLCDTPHSDIEAGSGSHDADSNDRLSGVDEIQAAVDKKIFPIELFKCLPSSIKAFIPSAWLKIQDRTHLTLVIGTLTSLFIVIGTIPKFTGGFHHGCMYHFCYKEIVSLLFITPCIIYFTSIISRYDEDLQEKQKSVGQKKEHLMQAYNVLIDDMDGLLSRSAESSAGLAERGFESKRRDFQRFLERARTRYEGMFDGSKGEQTILLKQFRLFVANWLRVFEECSIDPVDRPKTVLSKEELERCATPAEIADLALARLKVSKVQFISAQRDLDQDLVKKTRASTTIQQKNKAKATADVGFLATSARNVSVNSAQTENKFLPSWLQVQPKSGCGLKNDVEGQNFPKTLACVCCKAMILSRDHFLLNLGFVVGIFLVVYELIGHNWPACINSIIQVCCLAVVLVHFESIDFIQRLELEVRELTQANNNIEEQKAKMNEFWTNAQNLTDLWLYRTMPRLDLVKEVHSRLEDVPAEDLLTTLSCTNMQLDNLEKNLGALEAWRADGDLHENVKKQFGTALSQVCYESDIGGLLKKVEVLNRNGALCLTGPPTAQSPS
;
A
#
# COMPACT_ATOMS: atom_id res chain seq x y z
N MET A 1 -4.07 46.18 -20.60
CA MET A 1 -4.93 45.62 -21.65
C MET A 1 -5.55 44.36 -21.09
N SER A 2 -6.81 44.46 -20.69
CA SER A 2 -7.54 43.46 -19.90
C SER A 2 -8.46 42.70 -20.84
N VAL A 3 -8.27 41.39 -20.96
CA VAL A 3 -9.11 40.50 -21.76
C VAL A 3 -10.19 39.91 -20.83
N PRO A 4 -11.48 39.95 -21.18
CA PRO A 4 -12.52 39.30 -20.38
C PRO A 4 -12.60 37.80 -20.73
N LEU A 5 -12.66 36.95 -19.70
CA LEU A 5 -12.99 35.54 -19.83
C LEU A 5 -14.50 35.38 -20.07
N CYS A 6 -14.85 34.49 -21.01
CA CYS A 6 -16.20 34.02 -21.26
C CYS A 6 -16.70 33.11 -20.13
N ASP A 7 -17.91 33.37 -19.66
CA ASP A 7 -18.74 32.47 -18.87
C ASP A 7 -19.25 31.30 -19.74
N THR A 8 -19.13 30.08 -19.23
CA THR A 8 -19.85 28.90 -19.72
C THR A 8 -20.90 28.46 -18.70
N PRO A 9 -22.10 28.04 -19.14
CA PRO A 9 -23.20 27.73 -18.22
C PRO A 9 -23.01 26.37 -17.54
N HIS A 10 -23.19 26.37 -16.22
CA HIS A 10 -23.34 25.17 -15.43
C HIS A 10 -24.65 24.46 -15.79
N SER A 11 -24.52 23.19 -16.19
CA SER A 11 -25.62 22.23 -16.32
C SER A 11 -26.09 21.80 -14.93
N ASP A 12 -27.37 22.03 -14.65
CA ASP A 12 -28.09 21.49 -13.49
C ASP A 12 -28.08 19.96 -13.54
N ILE A 13 -27.41 19.35 -12.55
CA ILE A 13 -27.52 17.92 -12.26
C ILE A 13 -28.68 17.76 -11.29
N GLU A 14 -29.76 17.15 -11.77
CA GLU A 14 -30.92 16.75 -10.98
C GLU A 14 -30.51 15.90 -9.78
N ALA A 15 -30.76 16.43 -8.58
CA ALA A 15 -30.72 15.69 -7.34
C ALA A 15 -31.90 14.71 -7.30
N GLY A 16 -31.63 13.44 -7.59
CA GLY A 16 -32.57 12.34 -7.37
C GLY A 16 -32.84 12.18 -5.87
N SER A 17 -34.04 12.57 -5.43
CA SER A 17 -34.56 12.32 -4.10
C SER A 17 -34.89 10.83 -3.93
N GLY A 18 -33.91 10.05 -3.47
CA GLY A 18 -34.16 8.71 -2.95
C GLY A 18 -34.92 8.81 -1.62
N SER A 19 -36.21 8.50 -1.64
CA SER A 19 -37.01 8.29 -0.43
C SER A 19 -36.47 7.08 0.34
N HIS A 20 -35.70 7.35 1.40
CA HIS A 20 -35.24 6.37 2.36
C HIS A 20 -36.43 5.86 3.20
N ASP A 21 -36.89 4.64 2.92
CA ASP A 21 -37.76 3.87 3.82
C ASP A 21 -36.96 3.47 5.07
N ALA A 22 -36.92 4.35 6.06
CA ALA A 22 -36.26 4.12 7.35
C ALA A 22 -37.09 3.23 8.31
N ASP A 23 -38.30 2.83 7.94
CA ASP A 23 -39.30 2.31 8.90
C ASP A 23 -39.31 0.76 9.03
N SER A 24 -38.46 0.04 8.29
CA SER A 24 -38.45 -1.43 8.28
C SER A 24 -37.32 -2.07 9.12
N ASN A 25 -36.28 -1.32 9.50
CA ASN A 25 -35.19 -1.82 10.34
C ASN A 25 -35.52 -1.83 11.85
N ASP A 26 -36.46 -0.99 12.32
CA ASP A 26 -36.79 -0.84 13.75
C ASP A 26 -37.59 -2.01 14.35
N ARG A 27 -38.15 -2.91 13.53
CA ARG A 27 -38.91 -4.06 14.03
C ARG A 27 -38.08 -5.33 14.26
N LEU A 28 -36.85 -5.41 13.71
CA LEU A 28 -35.99 -6.59 13.89
C LEU A 28 -35.06 -6.46 15.11
N SER A 29 -34.65 -5.24 15.46
CA SER A 29 -33.91 -4.97 16.71
C SER A 29 -34.67 -5.48 17.93
N GLY A 30 -36.00 -5.36 17.95
CA GLY A 30 -36.82 -5.72 19.10
C GLY A 30 -36.79 -7.20 19.52
N VAL A 31 -36.60 -8.17 18.61
CA VAL A 31 -36.60 -9.61 18.98
C VAL A 31 -35.25 -10.01 19.59
N ASP A 32 -34.15 -9.58 18.98
CA ASP A 32 -32.80 -9.81 19.53
C ASP A 32 -32.60 -9.00 20.81
N GLU A 33 -33.23 -7.82 20.92
CA GLU A 33 -33.21 -7.01 22.13
C GLU A 33 -34.04 -7.63 23.26
N ILE A 34 -35.20 -8.24 22.96
CA ILE A 34 -35.98 -9.02 23.94
C ILE A 34 -35.20 -10.26 24.38
N GLN A 35 -34.61 -11.01 23.45
CA GLN A 35 -33.83 -12.21 23.79
C GLN A 35 -32.59 -11.83 24.62
N ALA A 36 -31.87 -10.78 24.22
CA ALA A 36 -30.76 -10.23 24.99
C ALA A 36 -31.22 -9.71 26.36
N ALA A 37 -32.41 -9.11 26.48
CA ALA A 37 -32.94 -8.66 27.76
C ALA A 37 -33.33 -9.83 28.68
N VAL A 38 -33.83 -10.93 28.12
CA VAL A 38 -34.11 -12.16 28.88
C VAL A 38 -32.81 -12.81 29.34
N ASP A 39 -31.81 -12.91 28.45
CA ASP A 39 -30.54 -13.54 28.78
C ASP A 39 -29.73 -12.70 29.79
N LYS A 40 -29.80 -11.35 29.70
CA LYS A 40 -29.25 -10.44 30.73
C LYS A 40 -29.88 -10.60 32.12
N LYS A 41 -31.09 -11.15 32.24
CA LYS A 41 -31.73 -11.40 33.55
C LYS A 41 -31.27 -12.70 34.20
N ILE A 42 -30.88 -13.69 33.40
CA ILE A 42 -30.55 -15.04 33.88
C ILE A 42 -29.04 -15.20 34.06
N PHE A 43 -28.24 -14.56 33.21
CA PHE A 43 -26.79 -14.64 33.23
C PHE A 43 -26.16 -13.31 33.71
N PRO A 44 -24.97 -13.35 34.35
CA PRO A 44 -24.08 -14.50 34.53
C PRO A 44 -24.47 -15.44 35.70
N ILE A 45 -24.24 -16.74 35.53
CA ILE A 45 -24.40 -17.77 36.58
C ILE A 45 -23.02 -18.27 37.01
N GLU A 46 -22.74 -18.24 38.30
CA GLU A 46 -21.53 -18.84 38.87
C GLU A 46 -21.88 -20.22 39.46
N LEU A 47 -21.63 -21.29 38.71
CA LEU A 47 -21.99 -22.66 39.10
C LEU A 47 -21.35 -23.13 40.41
N PHE A 48 -20.21 -22.52 40.77
CA PHE A 48 -19.30 -23.04 41.78
C PHE A 48 -19.13 -22.11 42.97
N LYS A 49 -20.11 -21.24 43.27
CA LYS A 49 -20.07 -20.31 44.42
C LYS A 49 -19.66 -20.99 45.72
N CYS A 50 -20.17 -22.20 45.99
CA CYS A 50 -19.95 -22.94 47.23
C CYS A 50 -18.64 -23.75 47.30
N LEU A 51 -17.85 -23.83 46.22
CA LEU A 51 -16.58 -24.58 46.25
C LEU A 51 -15.49 -23.82 47.03
N PRO A 52 -14.66 -24.52 47.85
CA PRO A 52 -13.51 -23.94 48.51
C PRO A 52 -12.58 -23.22 47.54
N SER A 53 -11.97 -22.11 47.97
CA SER A 53 -11.03 -21.31 47.16
C SER A 53 -9.90 -22.14 46.57
N SER A 54 -9.42 -23.15 47.31
CA SER A 54 -8.37 -24.06 46.85
C SER A 54 -8.75 -24.85 45.59
N ILE A 55 -10.03 -25.22 45.41
CA ILE A 55 -10.48 -25.95 44.22
C ILE A 55 -10.73 -24.99 43.06
N LYS A 56 -11.27 -23.79 43.35
CA LYS A 56 -11.49 -22.74 42.34
C LYS A 56 -10.19 -22.34 41.63
N ALA A 57 -9.05 -22.37 42.32
CA ALA A 57 -7.75 -22.06 41.73
C ALA A 57 -7.29 -23.03 40.62
N PHE A 58 -7.83 -24.25 40.57
CA PHE A 58 -7.49 -25.24 39.54
C PHE A 58 -8.44 -25.20 38.33
N ILE A 59 -9.53 -24.45 38.41
CA ILE A 59 -10.54 -24.36 37.35
C ILE A 59 -10.30 -23.03 36.60
N PRO A 60 -10.09 -23.05 35.27
CA PRO A 60 -9.91 -21.82 34.51
C PRO A 60 -11.13 -20.89 34.69
N SER A 61 -10.90 -19.58 34.74
CA SER A 61 -11.94 -18.56 34.99
C SER A 61 -13.18 -18.74 34.10
N ALA A 62 -12.96 -19.05 32.82
CA ALA A 62 -14.01 -19.29 31.84
C ALA A 62 -15.01 -20.38 32.29
N TRP A 63 -14.58 -21.38 33.06
CA TRP A 63 -15.46 -22.45 33.56
C TRP A 63 -16.26 -22.05 34.81
N LEU A 64 -15.82 -21.00 35.50
CA LEU A 64 -16.42 -20.56 36.76
C LEU A 64 -17.65 -19.66 36.54
N LYS A 65 -17.68 -18.92 35.42
CA LYS A 65 -18.71 -17.92 35.10
C LYS A 65 -19.39 -18.25 33.78
N ILE A 66 -20.64 -18.73 33.85
CA ILE A 66 -21.46 -19.00 32.68
C ILE A 66 -22.13 -17.71 32.24
N GLN A 67 -21.86 -17.31 31.00
CA GLN A 67 -22.23 -15.99 30.48
C GLN A 67 -23.53 -15.99 29.67
N ASP A 68 -23.84 -17.10 29.01
CA ASP A 68 -25.08 -17.26 28.24
C ASP A 68 -25.46 -18.73 28.10
N ARG A 69 -26.54 -18.98 27.34
CA ARG A 69 -27.08 -20.32 27.10
C ARG A 69 -26.15 -21.21 26.28
N THR A 70 -25.38 -20.63 25.36
CA THR A 70 -24.45 -21.38 24.51
C THR A 70 -23.25 -21.85 25.32
N HIS A 71 -22.72 -20.98 26.18
CA HIS A 71 -21.69 -21.32 27.15
C HIS A 71 -22.17 -22.41 28.11
N LEU A 72 -23.39 -22.28 28.65
CA LEU A 72 -23.98 -23.31 29.49
C LEU A 72 -24.05 -24.66 28.76
N THR A 73 -24.48 -24.65 27.50
CA THR A 73 -24.59 -25.85 26.68
C THR A 73 -23.22 -26.50 26.44
N LEU A 74 -22.18 -25.69 26.17
CA LEU A 74 -20.81 -26.17 26.00
C LEU A 74 -20.26 -26.81 27.28
N VAL A 75 -20.48 -26.17 28.44
CA VAL A 75 -20.05 -26.69 29.75
C VAL A 75 -20.76 -28.01 30.04
N ILE A 76 -22.08 -28.09 29.83
CA ILE A 76 -22.85 -29.33 29.99
C ILE A 76 -22.32 -30.43 29.06
N GLY A 77 -22.16 -30.14 27.77
CA GLY A 77 -21.64 -31.10 26.80
C GLY A 77 -20.24 -31.61 27.17
N THR A 78 -19.38 -30.75 27.70
CA THR A 78 -18.05 -31.17 28.18
C THR A 78 -18.13 -32.05 29.42
N LEU A 79 -18.95 -31.69 30.42
CA LEU A 79 -19.11 -32.49 31.63
C LEU A 79 -19.71 -33.86 31.31
N THR A 80 -20.70 -33.92 30.42
CA THR A 80 -21.27 -35.19 29.93
C THR A 80 -20.23 -36.01 29.20
N SER A 81 -19.43 -35.40 28.32
CA SER A 81 -18.32 -36.07 27.62
C SER A 81 -17.29 -36.65 28.61
N LEU A 82 -16.90 -35.87 29.62
CA LEU A 82 -15.95 -36.29 30.64
C LEU A 82 -16.51 -37.46 31.47
N PHE A 83 -17.79 -37.42 31.83
CA PHE A 83 -18.46 -38.51 32.54
C PHE A 83 -18.44 -39.81 31.74
N ILE A 84 -18.69 -39.74 30.42
CA ILE A 84 -18.61 -40.93 29.55
C ILE A 84 -17.19 -41.48 29.50
N VAL A 85 -16.18 -40.62 29.34
CA VAL A 85 -14.76 -41.04 29.31
C VAL A 85 -14.38 -41.72 30.64
N ILE A 86 -14.68 -41.08 31.78
CA ILE A 86 -14.41 -41.63 33.11
C ILE A 86 -15.16 -42.95 33.33
N GLY A 87 -16.40 -43.08 32.87
CA GLY A 87 -17.17 -44.32 32.99
C GLY A 87 -16.70 -45.45 32.06
N THR A 88 -16.02 -45.11 30.96
CA THR A 88 -15.51 -46.07 29.98
C THR A 88 -14.12 -46.60 30.37
N ILE A 89 -13.29 -45.79 31.04
CA ILE A 89 -11.94 -46.18 31.46
C ILE A 89 -11.93 -47.44 32.36
N PRO A 90 -12.74 -47.56 33.44
CA PRO A 90 -12.80 -48.76 34.28
C PRO A 90 -13.27 -50.01 33.53
N LYS A 91 -14.10 -49.86 32.48
CA LYS A 91 -14.50 -50.99 31.64
C LYS A 91 -13.33 -51.51 30.80
N PHE A 92 -12.38 -50.62 30.49
CA PHE A 92 -11.15 -50.96 29.77
C PHE A 92 -10.06 -51.53 30.71
N THR A 93 -9.93 -50.98 31.93
CA THR A 93 -8.86 -51.34 32.88
C THR A 93 -9.24 -52.41 33.91
N GLY A 94 -10.52 -52.53 34.25
CA GLY A 94 -11.05 -53.34 35.36
C GLY A 94 -11.07 -54.86 35.12
N GLY A 95 -10.56 -55.33 33.98
CA GLY A 95 -10.25 -56.74 33.78
C GLY A 95 -10.60 -57.23 32.38
N PHE A 96 -9.64 -57.87 31.74
CA PHE A 96 -9.79 -58.80 30.60
C PHE A 96 -10.69 -60.03 30.95
N HIS A 97 -11.76 -59.83 31.72
CA HIS A 97 -12.68 -60.88 32.14
C HIS A 97 -13.61 -61.23 30.97
N HIS A 98 -13.18 -62.20 30.17
CA HIS A 98 -13.89 -63.17 29.31
C HIS A 98 -15.01 -62.72 28.36
N GLY A 99 -15.50 -61.48 28.39
CA GLY A 99 -16.58 -60.99 27.52
C GLY A 99 -16.12 -60.18 26.29
N CYS A 100 -14.97 -59.49 26.36
CA CYS A 100 -14.51 -58.63 25.25
C CYS A 100 -13.84 -59.39 24.09
N MET A 101 -13.51 -60.68 24.25
CA MET A 101 -12.82 -61.48 23.22
C MET A 101 -13.66 -61.76 21.96
N TYR A 102 -15.00 -61.75 22.04
CA TYR A 102 -15.86 -62.11 20.90
C TYR A 102 -16.36 -60.93 20.05
N HIS A 103 -16.33 -59.70 20.56
CA HIS A 103 -16.81 -58.50 19.85
C HIS A 103 -15.88 -57.27 19.99
N PHE A 104 -14.56 -57.47 20.06
CA PHE A 104 -13.52 -56.45 19.82
C PHE A 104 -13.60 -55.10 20.57
N CYS A 105 -14.39 -54.96 21.65
CA CYS A 105 -14.65 -53.69 22.36
C CYS A 105 -14.83 -52.49 21.39
N TYR A 106 -15.37 -52.75 20.18
CA TYR A 106 -15.37 -51.75 19.11
C TYR A 106 -16.27 -50.59 19.48
N LYS A 107 -17.30 -50.86 20.27
CA LYS A 107 -18.26 -49.89 20.78
C LYS A 107 -17.54 -48.84 21.64
N GLU A 108 -16.79 -49.27 22.64
CA GLU A 108 -16.06 -48.39 23.55
C GLU A 108 -14.99 -47.58 22.80
N ILE A 109 -14.29 -48.21 21.86
CA ILE A 109 -13.27 -47.55 21.03
C ILE A 109 -13.91 -46.47 20.16
N VAL A 110 -15.01 -46.78 19.45
CA VAL A 110 -15.71 -45.82 18.60
C VAL A 110 -16.28 -44.66 19.43
N SER A 111 -16.84 -44.93 20.62
CA SER A 111 -17.31 -43.89 21.53
C SER A 111 -16.17 -42.98 22.00
N LEU A 112 -15.02 -43.52 22.37
CA LEU A 112 -13.85 -42.70 22.77
C LEU A 112 -13.32 -41.88 21.60
N LEU A 113 -13.17 -42.48 20.41
CA LEU A 113 -12.73 -41.78 19.20
C LEU A 113 -13.67 -40.64 18.80
N PHE A 114 -14.97 -40.76 19.07
CA PHE A 114 -15.95 -39.71 18.84
C PHE A 114 -15.91 -38.61 19.92
N ILE A 115 -15.84 -38.99 21.20
CA ILE A 115 -15.97 -38.05 22.32
C ILE A 115 -14.69 -37.24 22.53
N THR A 116 -13.52 -37.82 22.32
CA THR A 116 -12.23 -37.14 22.54
C THR A 116 -12.06 -35.86 21.69
N PRO A 117 -12.34 -35.85 20.38
CA PRO A 117 -12.33 -34.62 19.60
C PRO A 117 -13.38 -33.61 20.06
N CYS A 118 -14.59 -34.06 20.46
CA CYS A 118 -15.64 -33.18 20.93
C CYS A 118 -15.26 -32.46 22.24
N ILE A 119 -14.68 -33.19 23.21
CA ILE A 119 -14.25 -32.60 24.48
C ILE A 119 -13.10 -31.60 24.29
N ILE A 120 -12.13 -31.93 23.43
CA ILE A 120 -11.02 -31.02 23.10
C ILE A 120 -11.58 -29.75 22.46
N TYR A 121 -12.51 -29.90 21.51
CA TYR A 121 -13.11 -28.77 20.80
C TYR A 121 -13.95 -27.89 21.73
N PHE A 122 -14.85 -28.46 22.53
CA PHE A 122 -15.66 -27.71 23.48
C PHE A 122 -14.80 -27.01 24.53
N THR A 123 -13.78 -27.69 25.06
CA THR A 123 -12.83 -27.07 25.99
C THR A 123 -12.09 -25.90 25.33
N SER A 124 -11.68 -26.05 24.07
CA SER A 124 -11.06 -24.96 23.32
C SER A 124 -12.01 -23.80 23.08
N ILE A 125 -13.30 -24.02 22.79
CA ILE A 125 -14.27 -22.93 22.66
C ILE A 125 -14.51 -22.28 24.01
N ILE A 126 -14.78 -23.04 25.07
CA ILE A 126 -15.02 -22.51 26.43
C ILE A 126 -13.85 -21.63 26.87
N SER A 127 -12.62 -22.09 26.64
CA SER A 127 -11.42 -21.29 26.96
C SER A 127 -11.33 -19.96 26.18
N ARG A 128 -12.04 -19.83 25.05
CA ARG A 128 -12.14 -18.63 24.21
C ARG A 128 -13.45 -17.84 24.41
N TYR A 129 -14.42 -18.40 25.14
CA TYR A 129 -15.77 -17.85 25.32
C TYR A 129 -15.85 -16.83 26.47
N ASP A 130 -14.73 -16.39 27.03
CA ASP A 130 -14.74 -15.40 28.11
C ASP A 130 -15.36 -14.05 27.64
N GLU A 131 -15.60 -13.10 28.56
CA GLU A 131 -16.19 -11.77 28.27
C GLU A 131 -15.46 -11.04 27.13
N ASP A 132 -14.20 -11.45 26.94
CA ASP A 132 -13.36 -11.24 25.78
C ASP A 132 -14.05 -11.41 24.43
N LEU A 133 -15.01 -12.30 24.17
CA LEU A 133 -15.42 -12.58 22.78
C LEU A 133 -16.19 -11.41 22.13
N GLN A 134 -17.16 -10.82 22.84
CA GLN A 134 -17.87 -9.64 22.36
C GLN A 134 -16.98 -8.39 22.39
N GLU A 135 -16.18 -8.23 23.45
CA GLU A 135 -15.21 -7.14 23.57
C GLU A 135 -14.13 -7.23 22.47
N LYS A 136 -13.70 -8.43 22.12
CA LYS A 136 -12.77 -8.73 21.03
C LYS A 136 -13.42 -8.46 19.69
N GLN A 137 -14.67 -8.87 19.46
CA GLN A 137 -15.37 -8.53 18.22
C GLN A 137 -15.45 -7.00 18.04
N LYS A 138 -15.85 -6.27 19.09
CA LYS A 138 -15.92 -4.81 19.07
C LYS A 138 -14.54 -4.18 18.87
N SER A 139 -13.52 -4.62 19.60
CA SER A 139 -12.17 -4.06 19.52
C SER A 139 -11.47 -4.40 18.20
N VAL A 140 -11.67 -5.59 17.63
CA VAL A 140 -11.17 -5.96 16.30
C VAL A 140 -11.91 -5.16 15.22
N GLY A 141 -13.23 -4.93 15.37
CA GLY A 141 -13.99 -4.05 14.50
C GLY A 141 -13.49 -2.62 14.52
N GLN A 142 -13.26 -2.05 15.70
CA GLN A 142 -12.67 -0.72 15.89
C GLN A 142 -11.25 -0.63 15.31
N LYS A 143 -10.41 -1.65 15.52
CA LYS A 143 -9.06 -1.74 14.92
C LYS A 143 -9.13 -1.75 13.40
N LYS A 144 -10.05 -2.51 12.81
CA LYS A 144 -10.27 -2.53 11.36
C LYS A 144 -10.66 -1.16 10.83
N GLU A 145 -11.62 -0.49 11.47
CA GLU A 145 -12.05 0.85 11.07
C GLU A 145 -10.91 1.87 11.18
N HIS A 146 -10.19 1.87 12.30
CA HIS A 146 -9.03 2.73 12.52
C HIS A 146 -7.92 2.49 11.48
N LEU A 147 -7.59 1.23 11.18
CA LEU A 147 -6.61 0.89 10.14
C LEU A 147 -7.05 1.36 8.76
N MET A 148 -8.33 1.21 8.42
CA MET A 148 -8.86 1.67 7.13
C MET A 148 -8.85 3.21 7.03
N GLN A 149 -9.14 3.91 8.13
CA GLN A 149 -9.02 5.37 8.20
C GLN A 149 -7.55 5.80 8.05
N ALA A 150 -6.64 5.21 8.80
CA ALA A 150 -5.20 5.48 8.71
C ALA A 150 -4.67 5.24 7.28
N TYR A 151 -5.09 4.14 6.66
CA TYR A 151 -4.75 3.80 5.29
C TYR A 151 -5.20 4.86 4.29
N ASN A 152 -6.45 5.34 4.38
CA ASN A 152 -6.95 6.40 3.50
C ASN A 152 -6.20 7.72 3.71
N VAL A 153 -5.95 8.09 4.97
CA VAL A 153 -5.15 9.29 5.30
C VAL A 153 -3.74 9.18 4.71
N LEU A 154 -3.09 8.02 4.77
CA LEU A 154 -1.77 7.82 4.16
C LEU A 154 -1.79 7.97 2.64
N ILE A 155 -2.81 7.48 1.97
CA ILE A 155 -2.98 7.66 0.52
C ILE A 155 -3.18 9.13 0.17
N ASP A 156 -4.03 9.83 0.92
CA ASP A 156 -4.32 11.24 0.69
C ASP A 156 -3.09 12.11 0.97
N ASP A 157 -2.29 11.77 1.99
CA ASP A 157 -0.98 12.38 2.25
C ASP A 157 -0.03 12.17 1.06
N MET A 158 -0.01 10.97 0.47
CA MET A 158 0.82 10.68 -0.69
C MET A 158 0.39 11.52 -1.91
N ASP A 159 -0.91 11.63 -2.16
CA ASP A 159 -1.47 12.46 -3.23
C ASP A 159 -1.14 13.95 -2.99
N GLY A 160 -1.24 14.41 -1.74
CA GLY A 160 -0.86 15.77 -1.33
C GLY A 160 0.64 16.06 -1.45
N LEU A 161 1.51 15.07 -1.24
CA LEU A 161 2.93 15.18 -1.54
C LEU A 161 3.14 15.35 -3.05
N LEU A 162 2.54 14.50 -3.88
CA LEU A 162 2.69 14.55 -5.34
C LEU A 162 2.16 15.87 -5.94
N SER A 163 1.04 16.39 -5.44
CA SER A 163 0.48 17.66 -5.89
C SER A 163 1.44 18.82 -5.61
N ARG A 164 2.00 18.90 -4.40
CA ARG A 164 2.98 19.93 -4.03
C ARG A 164 4.28 19.78 -4.83
N SER A 165 4.71 18.55 -5.05
CA SER A 165 5.91 18.24 -5.84
C SER A 165 5.77 18.63 -7.31
N ALA A 166 4.57 18.50 -7.91
CA ALA A 166 4.33 18.90 -9.30
C ALA A 166 4.49 20.42 -9.53
N GLU A 167 4.16 21.21 -8.51
CA GLU A 167 4.29 22.67 -8.52
C GLU A 167 5.66 23.15 -8.00
N SER A 168 6.50 22.22 -7.54
CA SER A 168 7.80 22.55 -6.95
C SER A 168 8.78 23.11 -7.97
N SER A 169 9.74 23.87 -7.45
CA SER A 169 10.88 24.39 -8.19
C SER A 169 11.69 23.30 -8.92
N ALA A 170 11.70 22.07 -8.41
CA ALA A 170 12.35 20.93 -9.06
C ALA A 170 11.73 20.61 -10.44
N GLY A 171 10.40 20.60 -10.54
CA GLY A 171 9.71 20.37 -11.81
C GLY A 171 9.87 21.54 -12.80
N LEU A 172 10.05 22.77 -12.30
CA LEU A 172 10.40 23.94 -13.11
C LEU A 172 11.84 23.84 -13.63
N ALA A 173 12.79 23.45 -12.77
CA ALA A 173 14.18 23.24 -13.13
C ALA A 173 14.33 22.17 -14.22
N GLU A 174 13.66 21.02 -14.08
CA GLU A 174 13.64 19.96 -15.09
C GLU A 174 13.21 20.49 -16.47
N ARG A 175 12.09 21.22 -16.54
CA ARG A 175 11.61 21.82 -17.79
C ARG A 175 12.60 22.82 -18.36
N GLY A 176 13.26 23.60 -17.49
CA GLY A 176 14.34 24.51 -17.86
C GLY A 176 15.52 23.76 -18.49
N PHE A 177 16.01 22.69 -17.85
CA PHE A 177 17.10 21.86 -18.37
C PHE A 177 16.78 21.29 -19.75
N GLU A 178 15.57 20.77 -19.91
CA GLU A 178 15.10 20.20 -21.17
C GLU A 178 14.97 21.30 -22.26
N SER A 179 14.61 22.53 -21.89
CA SER A 179 14.67 23.68 -22.80
C SER A 179 16.10 24.04 -23.20
N LYS A 180 17.04 24.09 -22.25
CA LYS A 180 18.46 24.40 -22.53
C LYS A 180 19.12 23.34 -23.38
N ARG A 181 18.79 22.07 -23.14
CA ARG A 181 19.22 20.93 -23.97
C ARG A 181 18.81 21.16 -25.43
N ARG A 182 17.54 21.51 -25.69
CA ARG A 182 17.04 21.77 -27.06
C ARG A 182 17.70 23.00 -27.70
N ASP A 183 17.91 24.06 -26.94
CA ASP A 183 18.59 25.26 -27.45
C ASP A 183 20.04 24.93 -27.87
N PHE A 184 20.75 24.15 -27.06
CA PHE A 184 22.10 23.70 -27.38
C PHE A 184 22.13 22.75 -28.59
N GLN A 185 21.13 21.88 -28.76
CA GLN A 185 21.01 21.08 -29.99
C GLN A 185 20.88 21.96 -31.23
N ARG A 186 20.04 22.99 -31.20
CA ARG A 186 19.91 23.92 -32.34
C ARG A 186 21.23 24.64 -32.63
N PHE A 187 21.97 25.02 -31.59
CA PHE A 187 23.31 25.58 -31.73
C PHE A 187 24.26 24.60 -32.42
N LEU A 188 24.33 23.34 -31.97
CA LEU A 188 25.20 22.33 -32.58
C LEU A 188 24.85 22.07 -34.06
N GLU A 189 23.56 22.05 -34.41
CA GLU A 189 23.11 21.90 -35.80
C GLU A 189 23.61 23.06 -36.69
N ARG A 190 23.59 24.29 -36.18
CA ARG A 190 24.09 25.47 -36.91
C ARG A 190 25.62 25.54 -36.93
N ALA A 191 26.27 25.21 -35.81
CA ALA A 191 27.72 25.18 -35.68
C ALA A 191 28.34 24.17 -36.66
N ARG A 192 27.71 23.00 -36.83
CA ARG A 192 28.11 21.99 -37.83
C ARG A 192 28.25 22.60 -39.22
N THR A 193 27.20 23.25 -39.73
CA THR A 193 27.21 23.81 -41.08
C THR A 193 28.16 25.00 -41.21
N ARG A 194 28.29 25.79 -40.14
CA ARG A 194 29.07 27.03 -40.16
C ARG A 194 30.57 26.75 -40.15
N TYR A 195 31.04 25.88 -39.27
CA TYR A 195 32.48 25.68 -39.07
C TYR A 195 33.15 24.83 -40.16
N GLU A 196 32.37 24.06 -40.93
CA GLU A 196 32.87 23.31 -42.08
C GLU A 196 33.11 24.20 -43.31
N GLY A 197 32.31 25.25 -43.51
CA GLY A 197 32.33 26.06 -44.73
C GLY A 197 32.87 27.49 -44.62
N MET A 198 32.85 28.13 -43.44
CA MET A 198 33.18 29.56 -43.32
C MET A 198 34.64 29.86 -42.94
N PHE A 199 35.36 28.91 -42.34
CA PHE A 199 36.67 29.20 -41.76
C PHE A 199 37.80 28.82 -42.73
N ASP A 200 38.22 29.77 -43.56
CA ASP A 200 39.33 29.63 -44.53
C ASP A 200 40.72 29.84 -43.91
N GLY A 201 40.85 29.58 -42.60
CA GLY A 201 42.10 29.72 -41.87
C GLY A 201 43.13 28.66 -42.26
N SER A 202 44.38 28.92 -41.91
CA SER A 202 45.49 27.98 -42.05
C SER A 202 45.20 26.64 -41.34
N LYS A 203 45.86 25.56 -41.75
CA LYS A 203 45.75 24.24 -41.07
C LYS A 203 46.03 24.31 -39.56
N GLY A 204 46.91 25.22 -39.14
CA GLY A 204 47.19 25.49 -37.74
C GLY A 204 45.97 26.08 -37.02
N GLU A 205 45.36 27.11 -37.59
CA GLU A 205 44.17 27.75 -37.03
C GLU A 205 42.97 26.80 -36.98
N GLN A 206 42.77 25.95 -38.00
CA GLN A 206 41.74 24.91 -37.99
C GLN A 206 41.93 23.91 -36.83
N THR A 207 43.18 23.54 -36.53
CA THR A 207 43.50 22.66 -35.40
C THR A 207 43.20 23.33 -34.05
N ILE A 208 43.51 24.62 -33.92
CA ILE A 208 43.20 25.40 -32.71
C ILE A 208 41.67 25.56 -32.58
N LEU A 209 40.96 25.85 -33.67
CA LEU A 209 39.50 25.95 -33.69
C LEU A 209 38.84 24.65 -33.23
N LEU A 210 39.29 23.50 -33.75
CA LEU A 210 38.81 22.18 -33.31
C LEU A 210 39.00 22.00 -31.80
N LYS A 211 40.19 22.34 -31.28
CA LYS A 211 40.48 22.23 -29.84
C LYS A 211 39.57 23.13 -29.01
N GLN A 212 39.36 24.38 -29.45
CA GLN A 212 38.51 25.34 -28.74
C GLN A 212 37.02 24.95 -28.81
N PHE A 213 36.53 24.48 -29.95
CA PHE A 213 35.16 24.01 -30.06
C PHE A 213 34.91 22.77 -29.20
N ARG A 214 35.85 21.81 -29.19
CA ARG A 214 35.79 20.65 -28.29
C ARG A 214 35.69 21.07 -26.82
N LEU A 215 36.53 22.01 -26.40
CA LEU A 215 36.53 22.54 -25.04
C LEU A 215 35.20 23.24 -24.70
N PHE A 216 34.65 24.00 -25.64
CA PHE A 216 33.35 24.67 -25.46
C PHE A 216 32.21 23.68 -25.23
N VAL A 217 32.14 22.64 -26.08
CA VAL A 217 31.14 21.56 -25.95
C VAL A 217 31.34 20.80 -24.64
N ALA A 218 32.59 20.49 -24.27
CA ALA A 218 32.91 19.83 -22.99
C ALA A 218 32.47 20.67 -21.78
N ASN A 219 32.67 21.99 -21.82
CA ASN A 219 32.24 22.90 -20.76
C ASN A 219 30.72 22.93 -20.59
N TRP A 220 29.96 22.97 -21.69
CA TRP A 220 28.50 22.88 -21.63
C TRP A 220 28.05 21.53 -21.05
N LEU A 221 28.63 20.42 -21.53
CA LEU A 221 28.29 19.07 -21.06
C LEU A 221 28.59 18.89 -19.58
N ARG A 222 29.70 19.46 -19.08
CA ARG A 222 30.01 19.47 -17.64
C ARG A 222 28.96 20.20 -16.81
N VAL A 223 28.42 21.33 -17.28
CA VAL A 223 27.32 22.00 -16.57
C VAL A 223 26.08 21.11 -16.60
N PHE A 224 25.83 20.45 -17.74
CA PHE A 224 24.67 19.59 -17.94
C PHE A 224 24.74 18.29 -17.12
N GLU A 225 25.93 17.84 -16.70
CA GLU A 225 26.10 16.73 -15.76
C GLU A 225 25.41 16.99 -14.42
N GLU A 226 25.28 18.26 -14.01
CA GLU A 226 24.56 18.68 -12.81
C GLU A 226 23.03 18.53 -12.92
N CYS A 227 22.49 18.32 -14.15
CA CYS A 227 21.08 18.05 -14.41
C CYS A 227 20.70 16.59 -14.07
N SER A 228 21.08 16.13 -12.89
CA SER A 228 20.81 14.80 -12.33
C SER A 228 20.17 14.92 -10.96
N ILE A 229 19.40 13.91 -10.55
CA ILE A 229 18.88 13.76 -9.17
C ILE A 229 19.98 13.44 -8.16
N ASP A 230 21.18 13.11 -8.64
CA ASP A 230 22.37 12.91 -7.82
C ASP A 230 23.60 13.35 -8.61
N PRO A 231 23.88 14.66 -8.66
CA PRO A 231 24.92 15.22 -9.52
C PRO A 231 26.35 14.90 -9.06
N VAL A 232 26.52 14.35 -7.85
CA VAL A 232 27.83 14.03 -7.27
C VAL A 232 28.20 12.59 -7.62
N ASP A 233 27.39 11.62 -7.19
CA ASP A 233 27.73 10.21 -7.37
C ASP A 233 27.25 9.66 -8.72
N ARG A 234 26.22 10.27 -9.31
CA ARG A 234 25.60 9.82 -10.57
C ARG A 234 25.33 11.01 -11.52
N PRO A 235 26.38 11.73 -11.95
CA PRO A 235 26.23 12.84 -12.88
C PRO A 235 25.59 12.41 -14.20
N LYS A 236 24.90 13.33 -14.87
CA LYS A 236 24.24 13.09 -16.16
C LYS A 236 25.26 13.15 -17.31
N THR A 237 26.19 12.20 -17.36
CA THR A 237 27.20 12.15 -18.42
C THR A 237 26.58 11.75 -19.76
N VAL A 238 26.50 12.70 -20.69
CA VAL A 238 25.98 12.49 -22.04
C VAL A 238 27.07 11.98 -22.99
N LEU A 239 28.29 12.45 -22.81
CA LEU A 239 29.47 12.12 -23.60
C LEU A 239 30.70 12.11 -22.71
N SER A 240 31.56 11.11 -22.91
CA SER A 240 32.87 11.04 -22.25
C SER A 240 33.90 11.97 -22.93
N LYS A 241 34.96 12.33 -22.19
CA LYS A 241 36.05 13.17 -22.73
C LYS A 241 36.78 12.45 -23.86
N GLU A 242 36.95 11.15 -23.72
CA GLU A 242 37.63 10.28 -24.67
C GLU A 242 36.85 10.19 -25.99
N GLU A 243 35.51 10.16 -25.93
CA GLU A 243 34.67 10.23 -27.13
C GLU A 243 34.83 11.56 -27.86
N LEU A 244 34.87 12.69 -27.15
CA LEU A 244 35.10 14.01 -27.74
C LEU A 244 36.51 14.15 -28.34
N GLU A 245 37.52 13.56 -27.71
CA GLU A 245 38.92 13.58 -28.18
C GLU A 245 39.12 12.80 -29.49
N ARG A 246 38.31 11.77 -29.73
CA ARG A 246 38.37 10.96 -30.96
C ARG A 246 37.84 11.69 -32.20
N CYS A 247 37.01 12.71 -32.04
CA CYS A 247 36.48 13.48 -33.16
C CYS A 247 37.60 14.32 -33.80
N ALA A 248 37.75 14.19 -35.11
CA ALA A 248 38.78 14.85 -35.91
C ALA A 248 38.34 16.23 -36.44
N THR A 249 37.03 16.51 -36.45
CA THR A 249 36.49 17.77 -36.99
C THR A 249 35.41 18.37 -36.06
N PRO A 250 35.16 19.69 -36.12
CA PRO A 250 34.05 20.31 -35.39
C PRO A 250 32.68 19.72 -35.76
N ALA A 251 32.50 19.34 -37.02
CA ALA A 251 31.27 18.71 -37.50
C ALA A 251 31.03 17.34 -36.83
N GLU A 252 32.06 16.51 -36.71
CA GLU A 252 31.98 15.22 -36.01
C GLU A 252 31.63 15.40 -34.52
N ILE A 253 32.20 16.41 -33.85
CA ILE A 253 31.85 16.74 -32.46
C ILE A 253 30.37 17.10 -32.35
N ALA A 254 29.89 17.98 -33.24
CA ALA A 254 28.50 18.42 -33.25
C ALA A 254 27.54 17.26 -33.51
N ASP A 255 27.82 16.41 -34.50
CA ASP A 255 26.99 15.24 -34.84
C ASP A 255 26.93 14.23 -33.70
N LEU A 256 28.09 13.92 -33.09
CA LEU A 256 28.16 13.00 -31.96
C LEU A 256 27.39 13.53 -30.75
N ALA A 257 27.60 14.80 -30.39
CA ALA A 257 26.88 15.44 -29.28
C ALA A 257 25.38 15.54 -29.54
N LEU A 258 24.96 15.88 -30.76
CA LEU A 258 23.55 15.89 -31.15
C LEU A 258 22.88 14.53 -30.97
N ALA A 259 23.51 13.47 -31.49
CA ALA A 259 22.99 12.11 -31.40
C ALA A 259 22.80 11.68 -29.93
N ARG A 260 23.79 11.92 -29.07
CA ARG A 260 23.72 11.59 -27.64
C ARG A 260 22.72 12.44 -26.88
N LEU A 261 22.65 13.75 -27.17
CA LEU A 261 21.69 14.65 -26.51
C LEU A 261 20.24 14.32 -26.87
N LYS A 262 19.95 13.81 -28.07
CA LYS A 262 18.58 13.45 -28.51
C LYS A 262 17.97 12.34 -27.64
N VAL A 263 18.80 11.39 -27.21
CA VAL A 263 18.37 10.27 -26.34
C VAL A 263 18.50 10.59 -24.84
N SER A 264 19.33 11.57 -24.48
CA SER A 264 19.61 11.94 -23.08
C SER A 264 18.64 13.00 -22.55
N LYS A 265 17.34 12.68 -22.53
CA LYS A 265 16.32 13.57 -21.95
C LYS A 265 16.48 13.69 -20.43
N VAL A 266 16.05 14.83 -19.90
CA VAL A 266 15.98 15.11 -18.46
C VAL A 266 14.52 15.06 -18.04
N GLN A 267 14.09 13.91 -17.49
CA GLN A 267 12.70 13.61 -17.15
C GLN A 267 12.59 12.81 -15.84
N PHE A 268 13.50 13.01 -14.89
CA PHE A 268 13.53 12.24 -13.65
C PHE A 268 12.43 12.64 -12.66
N ILE A 269 12.05 13.94 -12.59
CA ILE A 269 10.95 14.42 -11.75
C ILE A 269 9.61 13.99 -12.33
N SER A 270 9.39 14.26 -13.62
CA SER A 270 8.14 13.89 -14.30
C SER A 270 7.93 12.38 -14.35
N ALA A 271 8.95 11.59 -14.70
CA ALA A 271 8.82 10.13 -14.73
C ALA A 271 8.56 9.55 -13.34
N GLN A 272 9.28 9.99 -12.29
CA GLN A 272 9.05 9.49 -10.93
C GLN A 272 7.64 9.84 -10.44
N ARG A 273 7.20 11.08 -10.68
CA ARG A 273 5.83 11.51 -10.32
C ARG A 273 4.77 10.66 -11.00
N ASP A 274 4.92 10.36 -12.29
CA ASP A 274 3.93 9.57 -13.03
C ASP A 274 3.90 8.12 -12.51
N LEU A 275 5.06 7.55 -12.12
CA LEU A 275 5.16 6.25 -11.46
C LEU A 275 4.47 6.26 -10.09
N ASP A 276 4.76 7.25 -9.25
CA ASP A 276 4.15 7.38 -7.91
C ASP A 276 2.63 7.61 -8.00
N GLN A 277 2.18 8.40 -9.00
CA GLN A 277 0.75 8.64 -9.22
C GLN A 277 0.03 7.37 -9.69
N ASP A 278 0.63 6.58 -10.58
CA ASP A 278 0.08 5.30 -11.00
C ASP A 278 0.02 4.31 -9.83
N LEU A 279 1.03 4.29 -8.97
CA LEU A 279 1.04 3.51 -7.73
C LEU A 279 -0.12 3.91 -6.82
N VAL A 280 -0.28 5.20 -6.51
CA VAL A 280 -1.38 5.72 -5.68
C VAL A 280 -2.74 5.37 -6.28
N LYS A 281 -2.92 5.53 -7.60
CA LYS A 281 -4.17 5.17 -8.31
C LYS A 281 -4.47 3.68 -8.20
N LYS A 282 -3.48 2.81 -8.43
CA LYS A 282 -3.62 1.35 -8.31
C LYS A 282 -4.01 0.94 -6.89
N THR A 283 -3.35 1.52 -5.89
CA THR A 283 -3.59 1.28 -4.47
C THR A 283 -5.00 1.73 -4.04
N ARG A 284 -5.44 2.90 -4.50
CA ARG A 284 -6.82 3.39 -4.25
C ARG A 284 -7.85 2.49 -4.94
N ALA A 285 -7.60 2.09 -6.18
CA ALA A 285 -8.49 1.20 -6.93
C ALA A 285 -8.61 -0.18 -6.29
N SER A 286 -7.50 -0.80 -5.86
CA SER A 286 -7.54 -2.10 -5.15
C SER A 286 -8.35 -2.02 -3.87
N THR A 287 -8.24 -0.92 -3.13
CA THR A 287 -8.98 -0.71 -1.87
C THR A 287 -10.45 -0.50 -2.13
N THR A 288 -10.81 0.29 -3.14
CA THR A 288 -12.22 0.44 -3.54
C THR A 288 -12.83 -0.88 -4.01
N ILE A 289 -12.09 -1.70 -4.75
CA ILE A 289 -12.56 -3.03 -5.18
C ILE A 289 -12.74 -3.94 -3.97
N GLN A 290 -11.79 -3.96 -3.02
CA GLN A 290 -11.92 -4.74 -1.79
C GLN A 290 -13.12 -4.27 -0.96
N GLN A 291 -13.33 -2.96 -0.81
CA GLN A 291 -14.48 -2.41 -0.10
C GLN A 291 -15.80 -2.75 -0.79
N LYS A 292 -15.88 -2.67 -2.12
CA LYS A 292 -17.08 -3.03 -2.89
C LYS A 292 -17.38 -4.53 -2.82
N ASN A 293 -16.36 -5.38 -2.99
CA ASN A 293 -16.53 -6.82 -2.87
C ASN A 293 -16.94 -7.22 -1.45
N LYS A 294 -16.43 -6.52 -0.42
CA LYS A 294 -16.83 -6.72 0.96
C LYS A 294 -18.25 -6.20 1.22
N ALA A 295 -18.59 -5.00 0.77
CA ALA A 295 -19.94 -4.47 0.89
C ALA A 295 -20.96 -5.39 0.20
N LYS A 296 -20.59 -5.97 -0.96
CA LYS A 296 -21.38 -6.98 -1.64
C LYS A 296 -21.44 -8.30 -0.87
N ALA A 297 -20.34 -8.80 -0.32
CA ALA A 297 -20.34 -10.03 0.48
C ALA A 297 -21.17 -9.86 1.78
N THR A 298 -21.02 -8.73 2.49
CA THR A 298 -21.82 -8.40 3.66
C THR A 298 -23.27 -8.15 3.27
N ALA A 299 -23.53 -7.51 2.13
CA ALA A 299 -24.86 -7.35 1.59
C ALA A 299 -25.44 -8.70 1.16
N ASP A 300 -24.69 -9.65 0.63
CA ASP A 300 -25.19 -10.97 0.23
C ASP A 300 -25.45 -11.86 1.46
N VAL A 301 -24.64 -11.76 2.52
CA VAL A 301 -24.91 -12.41 3.82
C VAL A 301 -26.11 -11.75 4.49
N GLY A 302 -26.20 -10.42 4.47
CA GLY A 302 -27.33 -9.65 4.96
C GLY A 302 -28.59 -9.83 4.11
N PHE A 303 -28.47 -9.99 2.80
CA PHE A 303 -29.56 -10.18 1.84
C PHE A 303 -30.00 -11.64 1.83
N LEU A 304 -29.17 -12.62 2.20
CA LEU A 304 -29.69 -13.94 2.56
C LEU A 304 -30.44 -13.90 3.91
N ALA A 305 -30.10 -12.97 4.81
CA ALA A 305 -30.89 -12.72 6.02
C ALA A 305 -32.13 -11.81 5.79
N THR A 306 -32.15 -10.99 4.73
CA THR A 306 -33.18 -9.93 4.51
C THR A 306 -33.95 -10.04 3.19
N SER A 307 -33.38 -10.59 2.11
CA SER A 307 -34.05 -10.96 0.85
C SER A 307 -34.80 -12.28 0.90
N ALA A 308 -34.73 -12.94 2.05
CA ALA A 308 -35.81 -13.77 2.53
C ALA A 308 -37.19 -13.08 2.53
N ARG A 309 -37.24 -11.75 2.44
CA ARG A 309 -38.44 -10.99 2.83
C ARG A 309 -39.01 -10.00 1.82
N ASN A 310 -38.25 -9.56 0.82
CA ASN A 310 -38.71 -8.51 -0.11
C ASN A 310 -38.59 -8.89 -1.60
N VAL A 311 -38.72 -10.18 -1.94
CA VAL A 311 -39.21 -10.54 -3.28
C VAL A 311 -40.70 -10.26 -3.29
N SER A 312 -41.11 -9.30 -4.11
CA SER A 312 -42.51 -9.02 -4.39
C SER A 312 -43.20 -10.29 -4.87
N VAL A 313 -44.08 -10.78 -4.01
CA VAL A 313 -45.42 -11.33 -4.30
C VAL A 313 -45.57 -11.84 -5.74
N ASN A 314 -45.13 -13.08 -5.97
CA ASN A 314 -45.95 -14.14 -6.57
C ASN A 314 -45.26 -15.52 -6.52
N SER A 315 -44.77 -15.93 -5.35
CA SER A 315 -44.76 -17.35 -4.98
C SER A 315 -44.57 -17.49 -3.48
N ALA A 316 -45.58 -17.98 -2.78
CA ALA A 316 -45.55 -18.26 -1.35
C ALA A 316 -44.52 -19.35 -1.02
N GLN A 317 -43.32 -18.95 -0.60
CA GLN A 317 -42.41 -19.81 0.15
C GLN A 317 -42.24 -19.21 1.55
N THR A 318 -42.76 -19.93 2.54
CA THR A 318 -42.58 -19.65 3.97
C THR A 318 -41.12 -19.89 4.34
N GLU A 319 -40.33 -18.82 4.37
CA GLU A 319 -38.94 -18.91 4.83
C GLU A 319 -38.87 -19.14 6.35
N ASN A 320 -38.32 -20.30 6.70
CA ASN A 320 -38.10 -20.74 8.08
C ASN A 320 -36.89 -20.00 8.68
N LYS A 321 -37.16 -18.92 9.42
CA LYS A 321 -36.15 -18.12 10.14
C LYS A 321 -35.35 -18.84 11.23
N PHE A 322 -35.63 -20.12 11.48
CA PHE A 322 -35.03 -20.88 12.59
C PHE A 322 -33.77 -21.66 12.19
N LEU A 323 -33.42 -21.70 10.90
CA LEU A 323 -32.26 -22.45 10.42
C LEU A 323 -31.06 -21.52 10.24
N PRO A 324 -29.84 -21.97 10.60
CA PRO A 324 -28.64 -21.18 10.40
C PRO A 324 -28.38 -20.98 8.90
N SER A 325 -27.72 -19.86 8.55
CA SER A 325 -27.52 -19.44 7.14
C SER A 325 -26.81 -20.50 6.28
N TRP A 326 -25.95 -21.31 6.92
CA TRP A 326 -25.22 -22.40 6.30
C TRP A 326 -26.09 -23.62 5.99
N LEU A 327 -27.32 -23.74 6.50
CA LEU A 327 -28.22 -24.87 6.26
C LEU A 327 -29.55 -24.39 5.66
N GLN A 328 -29.76 -24.66 4.38
CA GLN A 328 -30.98 -24.31 3.66
C GLN A 328 -31.76 -25.56 3.31
N VAL A 329 -33.04 -25.64 3.70
CA VAL A 329 -33.93 -26.73 3.29
C VAL A 329 -34.64 -26.30 2.01
N GLN A 330 -34.21 -26.87 0.89
CA GLN A 330 -34.78 -26.58 -0.43
C GLN A 330 -35.21 -27.89 -1.10
N PRO A 331 -36.51 -28.09 -1.36
CA PRO A 331 -36.94 -29.23 -2.14
C PRO A 331 -36.45 -29.07 -3.59
N LYS A 332 -35.72 -30.06 -4.11
CA LYS A 332 -35.15 -30.15 -5.48
C LYS A 332 -33.73 -29.58 -5.68
N SER A 333 -32.93 -29.40 -4.64
CA SER A 333 -31.48 -29.26 -4.84
C SER A 333 -30.90 -30.61 -5.28
N GLY A 334 -30.41 -30.72 -6.52
CA GLY A 334 -29.74 -31.94 -6.97
C GLY A 334 -28.57 -32.33 -6.05
N CYS A 335 -28.20 -33.61 -6.01
CA CYS A 335 -27.06 -34.07 -5.21
C CYS A 335 -25.75 -33.66 -5.86
N GLY A 336 -24.88 -32.95 -5.13
CA GLY A 336 -23.57 -32.58 -5.64
C GLY A 336 -22.73 -31.78 -4.66
N LEU A 337 -21.41 -31.93 -4.77
CA LEU A 337 -20.43 -31.07 -4.12
C LEU A 337 -20.01 -30.00 -5.13
N LYS A 338 -20.24 -28.73 -4.80
CA LYS A 338 -19.79 -27.59 -5.60
C LYS A 338 -18.78 -26.77 -4.81
N ASN A 339 -17.68 -26.42 -5.45
CA ASN A 339 -16.76 -25.42 -4.94
C ASN A 339 -17.27 -24.06 -5.39
N ASP A 340 -17.53 -23.15 -4.44
CA ASP A 340 -18.09 -21.83 -4.77
C ASP A 340 -17.01 -20.83 -5.20
N VAL A 341 -15.73 -21.09 -4.85
CA VAL A 341 -14.59 -20.24 -5.20
C VAL A 341 -13.50 -21.10 -5.85
N GLU A 342 -13.11 -20.73 -7.07
CA GLU A 342 -12.06 -21.42 -7.82
C GLU A 342 -10.69 -21.20 -7.12
N GLY A 343 -10.02 -22.28 -6.74
CA GLY A 343 -8.70 -22.25 -6.07
C GLY A 343 -8.71 -22.19 -4.53
N GLN A 344 -9.86 -22.05 -3.87
CA GLN A 344 -9.96 -22.12 -2.40
C GLN A 344 -10.60 -23.43 -1.93
N ASN A 345 -10.12 -23.98 -0.81
CA ASN A 345 -10.61 -25.25 -0.26
C ASN A 345 -11.99 -25.14 0.43
N PHE A 346 -12.39 -23.94 0.85
CA PHE A 346 -13.64 -23.61 1.51
C PHE A 346 -14.04 -22.18 1.12
N PRO A 347 -15.34 -21.81 1.10
CA PRO A 347 -16.49 -22.63 1.45
C PRO A 347 -16.86 -23.67 0.38
N LYS A 348 -17.46 -24.79 0.81
CA LYS A 348 -17.95 -25.85 -0.09
C LYS A 348 -19.44 -26.05 0.11
N THR A 349 -20.20 -26.05 -0.97
CA THR A 349 -21.63 -26.32 -0.95
C THR A 349 -21.86 -27.82 -1.14
N LEU A 350 -22.44 -28.47 -0.14
CA LEU A 350 -22.95 -29.84 -0.20
C LEU A 350 -24.47 -29.78 -0.41
N ALA A 351 -24.93 -30.15 -1.59
CA ALA A 351 -26.35 -30.26 -1.89
C ALA A 351 -26.81 -31.72 -1.80
N CYS A 352 -27.91 -31.94 -1.09
CA CYS A 352 -28.68 -33.17 -0.99
C CYS A 352 -30.10 -32.90 -1.51
N VAL A 353 -30.88 -33.94 -1.83
CA VAL A 353 -32.24 -33.85 -2.41
C VAL A 353 -33.18 -32.91 -1.64
N CYS A 354 -33.01 -32.80 -0.32
CA CYS A 354 -33.87 -32.03 0.58
C CYS A 354 -33.17 -30.83 1.27
N CYS A 355 -31.84 -30.76 1.26
CA CYS A 355 -31.12 -29.72 1.97
C CYS A 355 -29.81 -29.36 1.27
N LYS A 356 -29.38 -28.11 1.46
CA LYS A 356 -28.14 -27.55 0.99
C LYS A 356 -27.37 -27.06 2.21
N ALA A 357 -26.22 -27.67 2.48
CA ALA A 357 -25.34 -27.30 3.58
C ALA A 357 -24.06 -26.66 3.04
N MET A 358 -23.70 -25.48 3.54
CA MET A 358 -22.46 -24.79 3.21
C MET A 358 -21.42 -25.08 4.29
N ILE A 359 -20.34 -25.74 3.91
CA ILE A 359 -19.22 -26.03 4.78
C ILE A 359 -18.28 -24.81 4.77
N LEU A 360 -18.35 -24.00 5.82
CA LEU A 360 -17.61 -22.75 5.97
C LEU A 360 -16.09 -22.95 6.19
N SER A 361 -15.69 -23.99 6.92
CA SER A 361 -14.30 -24.26 7.26
C SER A 361 -14.06 -25.75 7.55
N ARG A 362 -12.80 -26.13 7.76
CA ARG A 362 -12.41 -27.50 8.17
C ARG A 362 -13.03 -27.88 9.52
N ASP A 363 -13.08 -26.96 10.47
CA ASP A 363 -13.64 -27.21 11.79
C ASP A 363 -15.16 -27.39 11.71
N HIS A 364 -15.83 -26.60 10.87
CA HIS A 364 -17.26 -26.78 10.60
C HIS A 364 -17.55 -28.16 10.01
N PHE A 365 -16.72 -28.63 9.08
CA PHE A 365 -16.85 -29.97 8.52
C PHE A 365 -16.72 -31.07 9.59
N LEU A 366 -15.70 -30.96 10.45
CA LEU A 366 -15.48 -31.92 11.55
C LEU A 366 -16.63 -31.93 12.54
N LEU A 367 -17.21 -30.76 12.86
CA LEU A 367 -18.40 -30.66 13.70
C LEU A 367 -19.64 -31.29 13.06
N ASN A 368 -19.88 -31.05 11.77
CA ASN A 368 -20.99 -31.67 11.05
C ASN A 368 -20.82 -33.19 10.97
N LEU A 369 -19.60 -33.66 10.69
CA LEU A 369 -19.28 -35.08 10.70
C LEU A 369 -19.50 -35.70 12.09
N GLY A 370 -19.03 -35.02 13.14
CA GLY A 370 -19.27 -35.42 14.53
C GLY A 370 -20.77 -35.49 14.86
N PHE A 371 -21.55 -34.50 14.46
CA PHE A 371 -22.99 -34.49 14.67
C PHE A 371 -23.69 -35.69 14.00
N VAL A 372 -23.34 -36.01 12.75
CA VAL A 372 -23.87 -37.17 12.04
C VAL A 372 -23.50 -38.48 12.73
N VAL A 373 -22.22 -38.65 13.12
CA VAL A 373 -21.76 -39.84 13.85
C VAL A 373 -22.48 -39.97 15.20
N GLY A 374 -22.69 -38.86 15.90
CA GLY A 374 -23.43 -38.82 17.16
C GLY A 374 -24.88 -39.30 17.01
N ILE A 375 -25.59 -38.93 15.93
CA ILE A 375 -26.94 -39.44 15.65
C ILE A 375 -26.93 -40.96 15.47
N PHE A 376 -25.97 -41.50 14.72
CA PHE A 376 -25.84 -42.95 14.55
C PHE A 376 -25.58 -43.66 15.88
N LEU A 377 -24.78 -43.07 16.77
CA LEU A 377 -24.55 -43.61 18.11
C LEU A 377 -25.82 -43.60 18.97
N VAL A 378 -26.63 -42.54 18.91
CA VAL A 378 -27.93 -42.49 19.61
C VAL A 378 -28.86 -43.62 19.15
N VAL A 379 -29.01 -43.81 17.84
CA VAL A 379 -29.85 -44.89 17.27
C VAL A 379 -29.32 -46.27 17.69
N TYR A 380 -28.00 -46.45 17.65
CA TYR A 380 -27.37 -47.69 18.05
C TYR A 380 -27.62 -48.02 19.54
N GLU A 381 -27.44 -47.06 20.45
CA GLU A 381 -27.70 -47.24 21.89
C GLU A 381 -29.19 -47.46 22.20
N LEU A 382 -30.08 -46.86 21.41
CA LEU A 382 -31.51 -47.04 21.52
C LEU A 382 -31.93 -48.48 21.19
N ILE A 383 -31.39 -49.04 20.10
CA ILE A 383 -31.62 -50.45 19.71
C ILE A 383 -31.04 -51.40 20.77
N GLY A 384 -29.89 -51.04 21.34
CA GLY A 384 -29.25 -51.81 22.42
C GLY A 384 -29.92 -51.68 23.79
N HIS A 385 -31.01 -50.91 23.93
CA HIS A 385 -31.72 -50.63 25.19
C HIS A 385 -30.83 -50.10 26.33
N ASN A 386 -29.70 -49.48 26.00
CA ASN A 386 -28.75 -48.94 26.97
C ASN A 386 -29.09 -47.48 27.28
N TRP A 387 -30.17 -47.29 28.04
CA TRP A 387 -30.75 -45.98 28.32
C TRP A 387 -29.75 -44.93 28.86
N PRO A 388 -28.82 -45.23 29.79
CA PRO A 388 -27.86 -44.24 30.27
C PRO A 388 -26.93 -43.72 29.17
N ALA A 389 -26.42 -44.61 28.30
CA ALA A 389 -25.55 -44.20 27.20
C ALA A 389 -26.34 -43.46 26.11
N CYS A 390 -27.59 -43.88 25.87
CA CYS A 390 -28.50 -43.21 24.95
C CYS A 390 -28.78 -41.75 25.39
N ILE A 391 -29.14 -41.53 26.66
CA ILE A 391 -29.40 -40.19 27.22
C ILE A 391 -28.14 -39.31 27.10
N ASN A 392 -26.97 -39.81 27.47
CA ASN A 392 -25.72 -39.05 27.35
C ASN A 392 -25.39 -38.71 25.89
N SER A 393 -25.61 -39.63 24.97
CA SER A 393 -25.41 -39.39 23.53
C SER A 393 -26.38 -38.35 22.99
N ILE A 394 -27.65 -38.36 23.44
CA ILE A 394 -28.65 -37.33 23.09
C ILE A 394 -28.18 -35.95 23.57
N ILE A 395 -27.76 -35.82 24.83
CA ILE A 395 -27.25 -34.55 25.37
C ILE A 395 -26.07 -34.05 24.54
N GLN A 396 -25.13 -34.94 24.19
CA GLN A 396 -23.96 -34.60 23.39
C GLN A 396 -24.33 -34.12 21.98
N VAL A 397 -25.25 -34.81 21.31
CA VAL A 397 -25.75 -34.43 19.98
C VAL A 397 -26.47 -33.08 20.04
N CYS A 398 -27.28 -32.82 21.06
CA CYS A 398 -27.91 -31.52 21.28
C CYS A 398 -26.88 -30.41 21.50
N CYS A 399 -25.81 -30.67 22.25
CA CYS A 399 -24.75 -29.70 22.46
C CYS A 399 -24.01 -29.38 21.15
N LEU A 400 -23.67 -30.41 20.36
CA LEU A 400 -23.10 -30.24 19.02
C LEU A 400 -24.02 -29.44 18.09
N ALA A 401 -25.33 -29.68 18.14
CA ALA A 401 -26.31 -28.93 17.36
C ALA A 401 -26.30 -27.44 17.71
N VAL A 402 -26.30 -27.09 19.00
CA VAL A 402 -26.22 -25.69 19.46
C VAL A 402 -24.93 -25.04 19.01
N VAL A 403 -23.79 -25.74 19.13
CA VAL A 403 -22.49 -25.22 18.65
C VAL A 403 -22.48 -25.04 17.14
N LEU A 404 -23.07 -25.96 16.38
CA LEU A 404 -23.22 -25.84 14.92
C LEU A 404 -24.12 -24.66 14.53
N VAL A 405 -25.18 -24.40 15.29
CA VAL A 405 -26.06 -23.23 15.09
C VAL A 405 -25.28 -21.93 15.35
N HIS A 406 -24.45 -21.88 16.40
CA HIS A 406 -23.65 -20.70 16.76
C HIS A 406 -22.27 -20.64 16.08
N PHE A 407 -21.94 -21.60 15.21
CA PHE A 407 -20.63 -21.68 14.58
C PHE A 407 -20.30 -20.43 13.76
N GLU A 408 -21.31 -19.85 13.08
CA GLU A 408 -21.18 -18.65 12.27
C GLU A 408 -20.64 -17.45 13.07
N SER A 409 -21.13 -17.26 14.30
CA SER A 409 -20.66 -16.17 15.17
C SER A 409 -19.21 -16.36 15.59
N ILE A 410 -18.79 -17.59 15.86
CA ILE A 410 -17.40 -17.91 16.26
C ILE A 410 -16.45 -17.74 15.06
N ASP A 411 -16.84 -18.21 13.88
CA ASP A 411 -16.05 -18.11 12.64
C ASP A 411 -15.91 -16.66 12.17
N PHE A 412 -16.95 -15.83 12.37
CA PHE A 412 -16.94 -14.41 12.03
C PHE A 412 -15.77 -13.65 12.68
N ILE A 413 -15.49 -13.90 13.96
CA ILE A 413 -14.41 -13.21 14.68
C ILE A 413 -13.04 -13.59 14.12
N GLN A 414 -12.83 -14.87 13.80
CA GLN A 414 -11.57 -15.33 13.21
C GLN A 414 -11.33 -14.70 11.84
N ARG A 415 -12.38 -14.59 11.02
CA ARG A 415 -12.33 -13.86 9.74
C ARG A 415 -11.96 -12.39 9.96
N LEU A 416 -12.59 -11.73 10.93
CA LEU A 416 -12.33 -10.33 11.22
C LEU A 416 -10.89 -10.09 11.69
N GLU A 417 -10.33 -10.99 12.51
CA GLU A 417 -8.92 -10.94 12.92
C GLU A 417 -7.95 -11.13 11.76
N LEU A 418 -8.25 -12.07 10.86
CA LEU A 418 -7.48 -12.29 9.65
C LEU A 418 -7.51 -11.05 8.76
N GLU A 419 -8.68 -10.43 8.59
CA GLU A 419 -8.81 -9.17 7.86
C GLU A 419 -8.02 -8.03 8.50
N VAL A 420 -8.02 -7.91 9.84
CA VAL A 420 -7.19 -6.91 10.54
C VAL A 420 -5.71 -7.16 10.28
N ARG A 421 -5.26 -8.42 10.25
CA ARG A 421 -3.87 -8.76 9.94
C ARG A 421 -3.49 -8.38 8.51
N GLU A 422 -4.34 -8.70 7.54
CA GLU A 422 -4.14 -8.35 6.12
C GLU A 422 -4.10 -6.82 5.93
N LEU A 423 -5.04 -6.08 6.55
CA LEU A 423 -5.06 -4.62 6.50
C LEU A 423 -3.83 -4.00 7.17
N THR A 424 -3.38 -4.57 8.29
CA THR A 424 -2.15 -4.13 8.96
C THR A 424 -0.94 -4.29 8.04
N GLN A 425 -0.83 -5.42 7.36
CA GLN A 425 0.25 -5.65 6.39
C GLN A 425 0.16 -4.69 5.20
N ALA A 426 -1.04 -4.46 4.68
CA ALA A 426 -1.26 -3.49 3.60
C ALA A 426 -0.89 -2.06 4.02
N ASN A 427 -1.20 -1.68 5.26
CA ASN A 427 -0.83 -0.38 5.82
C ASN A 427 0.70 -0.23 5.93
N ASN A 428 1.39 -1.23 6.48
CA ASN A 428 2.85 -1.23 6.59
C ASN A 428 3.53 -1.11 5.21
N ASN A 429 3.00 -1.78 4.19
CA ASN A 429 3.52 -1.69 2.83
C ASN A 429 3.35 -0.27 2.25
N ILE A 430 2.22 0.40 2.54
CA ILE A 430 2.02 1.80 2.11
C ILE A 430 2.92 2.75 2.88
N GLU A 431 3.11 2.55 4.18
CA GLU A 431 4.03 3.35 4.98
C GLU A 431 5.46 3.27 4.42
N GLU A 432 5.91 2.08 4.03
CA GLU A 432 7.21 1.90 3.36
C GLU A 432 7.26 2.64 2.01
N GLN A 433 6.19 2.58 1.21
CA GLN A 433 6.10 3.31 -0.05
C GLN A 433 6.11 4.83 0.16
N LYS A 434 5.35 5.33 1.14
CA LYS A 434 5.35 6.75 1.54
C LYS A 434 6.72 7.20 1.99
N ALA A 435 7.45 6.39 2.75
CA ALA A 435 8.81 6.71 3.20
C ALA A 435 9.79 6.86 2.02
N LYS A 436 9.79 5.90 1.07
CA LYS A 436 10.61 5.98 -0.15
C LYS A 436 10.27 7.19 -1.01
N MET A 437 8.98 7.47 -1.16
CA MET A 437 8.51 8.64 -1.90
C MET A 437 8.99 9.93 -1.22
N ASN A 438 8.84 10.03 0.11
CA ASN A 438 9.27 11.20 0.86
C ASN A 438 10.80 11.41 0.79
N GLU A 439 11.58 10.34 0.86
CA GLU A 439 13.04 10.38 0.69
C GLU A 439 13.42 10.96 -0.68
N PHE A 440 12.84 10.43 -1.76
CA PHE A 440 13.08 10.93 -3.12
C PHE A 440 12.75 12.42 -3.26
N TRP A 441 11.56 12.83 -2.81
CA TRP A 441 11.11 14.23 -2.96
C TRP A 441 11.88 15.19 -2.06
N THR A 442 12.31 14.75 -0.88
CA THR A 442 13.20 15.53 -0.02
C THR A 442 14.57 15.72 -0.68
N ASN A 443 15.14 14.67 -1.27
CA ASN A 443 16.39 14.76 -2.01
C ASN A 443 16.27 15.70 -3.22
N ALA A 444 15.17 15.62 -3.98
CA ALA A 444 14.88 16.53 -5.08
C ALA A 444 14.75 17.99 -4.60
N GLN A 445 14.10 18.21 -3.46
CA GLN A 445 13.97 19.53 -2.86
C GLN A 445 15.34 20.08 -2.42
N ASN A 446 16.21 19.25 -1.84
CA ASN A 446 17.56 19.66 -1.45
C ASN A 446 18.42 20.09 -2.66
N LEU A 447 18.14 19.60 -3.85
CA LEU A 447 18.82 20.01 -5.08
C LEU A 447 18.24 21.29 -5.72
N THR A 448 17.10 21.78 -5.24
CA THR A 448 16.46 22.97 -5.80
C THR A 448 17.37 24.18 -5.77
N ASP A 449 18.05 24.45 -4.66
CA ASP A 449 18.96 25.58 -4.53
C ASP A 449 20.15 25.48 -5.49
N LEU A 450 20.72 24.28 -5.59
CA LEU A 450 21.81 23.99 -6.52
C LEU A 450 21.37 24.27 -7.95
N TRP A 451 20.21 23.75 -8.35
CA TRP A 451 19.69 23.95 -9.70
C TRP A 451 19.33 25.41 -9.99
N LEU A 452 18.67 26.07 -9.04
CA LEU A 452 18.17 27.44 -9.20
C LEU A 452 19.30 28.47 -9.23
N TYR A 453 20.30 28.32 -8.36
CA TYR A 453 21.31 29.35 -8.14
C TYR A 453 22.66 29.05 -8.80
N ARG A 454 22.96 27.78 -9.13
CA ARG A 454 24.21 27.37 -9.80
C ARG A 454 23.95 26.85 -11.21
N THR A 455 23.22 25.74 -11.36
CA THR A 455 23.15 25.04 -12.65
C THR A 455 22.39 25.84 -13.71
N MET A 456 21.18 26.33 -13.41
CA MET A 456 20.35 27.05 -14.39
C MET A 456 21.01 28.35 -14.86
N PRO A 457 21.51 29.24 -13.98
CA PRO A 457 22.13 30.49 -14.42
C PRO A 457 23.40 30.26 -15.26
N ARG A 458 24.10 29.13 -15.05
CA ARG A 458 25.23 28.74 -15.90
C ARG A 458 24.78 28.24 -17.27
N LEU A 459 23.73 27.43 -17.34
CA LEU A 459 23.15 27.03 -18.63
C LEU A 459 22.57 28.24 -19.39
N ASP A 460 21.99 29.22 -18.69
CA ASP A 460 21.60 30.52 -19.23
C ASP A 460 22.81 31.26 -19.80
N LEU A 461 23.90 31.38 -19.04
CA LEU A 461 25.12 32.04 -19.50
C LEU A 461 25.67 31.38 -20.76
N VAL A 462 25.83 30.06 -20.77
CA VAL A 462 26.38 29.37 -21.95
C VAL A 462 25.43 29.47 -23.14
N LYS A 463 24.11 29.50 -22.89
CA LYS A 463 23.11 29.79 -23.94
C LYS A 463 23.38 31.12 -24.62
N GLU A 464 23.48 32.16 -23.80
CA GLU A 464 23.69 33.53 -24.22
C GLU A 464 25.04 33.69 -24.96
N VAL A 465 26.08 33.04 -24.46
CA VAL A 465 27.39 32.97 -25.11
C VAL A 465 27.29 32.34 -26.49
N HIS A 466 26.68 31.15 -26.63
CA HIS A 466 26.63 30.49 -27.93
C HIS A 466 25.73 31.22 -28.92
N SER A 467 24.67 31.88 -28.45
CA SER A 467 23.83 32.74 -29.31
C SER A 467 24.63 33.90 -29.88
N ARG A 468 25.51 34.53 -29.10
CA ARG A 468 26.35 35.63 -29.60
C ARG A 468 27.51 35.13 -30.45
N LEU A 469 28.10 33.97 -30.13
CA LEU A 469 29.13 33.34 -30.96
C LEU A 469 28.64 33.05 -32.38
N GLU A 470 27.34 32.80 -32.57
CA GLU A 470 26.73 32.61 -33.89
C GLU A 470 26.81 33.87 -34.78
N ASP A 471 26.91 35.06 -34.19
CA ASP A 471 26.98 36.32 -34.92
C ASP A 471 28.42 36.86 -35.10
N VAL A 472 29.40 36.30 -34.39
CA VAL A 472 30.81 36.74 -34.45
C VAL A 472 31.40 36.46 -35.83
N PRO A 473 32.03 37.44 -36.52
CA PRO A 473 32.70 37.22 -37.81
C PRO A 473 33.74 36.09 -37.78
N ALA A 474 33.98 35.45 -38.93
CA ALA A 474 34.90 34.31 -39.01
C ALA A 474 36.33 34.66 -38.57
N GLU A 475 36.81 35.87 -38.87
CA GLU A 475 38.12 36.37 -38.42
C GLU A 475 38.29 36.43 -36.90
N ASP A 476 37.22 36.79 -36.17
CA ASP A 476 37.27 37.00 -34.72
C ASP A 476 36.82 35.77 -33.91
N LEU A 477 36.23 34.78 -34.59
CA LEU A 477 35.63 33.60 -33.97
C LEU A 477 36.62 32.84 -33.09
N LEU A 478 37.84 32.59 -33.58
CA LEU A 478 38.83 31.79 -32.86
C LEU A 478 39.28 32.49 -31.57
N THR A 479 39.61 33.77 -31.66
CA THR A 479 40.03 34.60 -30.52
C THR A 479 38.91 34.69 -29.49
N THR A 480 37.67 34.94 -29.95
CA THR A 480 36.50 35.07 -29.09
C THR A 480 36.18 33.75 -28.39
N LEU A 481 36.16 32.63 -29.12
CA LEU A 481 35.90 31.30 -28.55
C LEU A 481 36.96 30.88 -27.53
N SER A 482 38.24 31.18 -27.80
CA SER A 482 39.33 30.93 -26.84
C SER A 482 39.16 31.75 -25.57
N CYS A 483 38.80 33.04 -25.69
CA CYS A 483 38.52 33.90 -24.54
C CYS A 483 37.32 33.37 -23.75
N THR A 484 36.23 32.99 -24.42
CA THR A 484 35.06 32.36 -23.82
C THR A 484 35.42 31.14 -22.99
N ASN A 485 36.15 30.18 -23.56
CA ASN A 485 36.53 28.96 -22.86
C ASN A 485 37.37 29.25 -21.61
N MET A 486 38.31 30.19 -21.70
CA MET A 486 39.11 30.62 -20.56
C MET A 486 38.24 31.18 -19.44
N GLN A 487 37.26 32.04 -19.77
CA GLN A 487 36.38 32.64 -18.76
C GLN A 487 35.41 31.61 -18.14
N LEU A 488 34.90 30.66 -18.93
CA LEU A 488 34.04 29.59 -18.43
C LEU A 488 34.81 28.61 -17.53
N ASP A 489 36.06 28.28 -17.88
CA ASP A 489 36.93 27.41 -17.06
C ASP A 489 37.35 28.09 -15.75
N ASN A 490 37.62 29.41 -15.79
CA ASN A 490 37.87 30.20 -14.58
C ASN A 490 36.65 30.27 -13.67
N LEU A 491 35.45 30.42 -14.26
CA LEU A 491 34.20 30.39 -13.50
C LEU A 491 34.03 29.05 -12.80
N GLU A 492 34.28 27.94 -13.50
CA GLU A 492 34.13 26.59 -12.96
C GLU A 492 35.05 26.34 -11.76
N LYS A 493 36.33 26.73 -11.88
CA LYS A 493 37.32 26.56 -10.80
C LYS A 493 36.95 27.32 -9.52
N ASN A 494 36.18 28.40 -9.66
CA ASN A 494 35.82 29.25 -8.54
C ASN A 494 34.55 28.81 -7.80
N LEU A 495 33.72 27.91 -8.35
CA LEU A 495 32.40 27.58 -7.78
C LEU A 495 32.42 26.70 -6.52
N GLY A 496 33.55 26.07 -6.21
CA GLY A 496 33.66 25.11 -5.12
C GLY A 496 32.89 23.80 -5.35
N ALA A 497 32.87 22.95 -4.33
CA ALA A 497 32.25 21.62 -4.35
C ALA A 497 30.73 21.71 -4.58
N LEU A 498 30.12 20.70 -5.21
CA LEU A 498 28.69 20.69 -5.55
C LEU A 498 27.81 20.56 -4.32
N GLU A 499 28.26 19.79 -3.34
CA GLU A 499 27.59 19.49 -2.08
C GLU A 499 27.26 20.76 -1.31
N ALA A 500 28.17 21.73 -1.30
CA ALA A 500 27.98 23.01 -0.63
C ALA A 500 26.78 23.81 -1.20
N TRP A 501 26.37 23.55 -2.44
CA TRP A 501 25.26 24.26 -3.09
C TRP A 501 23.89 23.66 -2.81
N ARG A 502 23.82 22.42 -2.31
CA ARG A 502 22.56 21.80 -1.89
C ARG A 502 21.90 22.61 -0.77
N ALA A 503 20.59 22.53 -0.60
CA ALA A 503 19.87 23.28 0.43
C ALA A 503 20.40 23.00 1.85
N ASP A 504 20.85 21.77 2.08
CA ASP A 504 21.50 21.26 3.29
C ASP A 504 23.04 21.39 3.29
N GLY A 505 23.62 22.04 2.26
CA GLY A 505 25.05 22.27 2.14
C GLY A 505 25.57 23.46 2.95
N ASP A 506 26.89 23.56 3.06
CA ASP A 506 27.57 24.57 3.89
C ASP A 506 27.38 26.03 3.41
N LEU A 507 26.98 26.23 2.15
CA LEU A 507 26.83 27.58 1.60
C LEU A 507 25.48 28.19 2.01
N HIS A 508 25.53 29.41 2.54
CA HIS A 508 24.31 30.12 2.96
C HIS A 508 23.45 30.52 1.75
N GLU A 509 22.12 30.43 1.87
CA GLU A 509 21.16 30.71 0.78
C GLU A 509 21.36 32.10 0.14
N ASN A 510 21.54 33.14 0.97
CA ASN A 510 21.85 34.50 0.50
C ASN A 510 23.06 34.56 -0.45
N VAL A 511 24.11 33.78 -0.20
CA VAL A 511 25.31 33.75 -1.05
C VAL A 511 24.99 33.07 -2.37
N LYS A 512 24.27 31.94 -2.34
CA LYS A 512 23.79 31.25 -3.56
C LYS A 512 22.96 32.19 -4.42
N LYS A 513 21.98 32.87 -3.81
CA LYS A 513 21.09 33.81 -4.49
C LYS A 513 21.84 35.01 -5.07
N GLN A 514 22.78 35.59 -4.33
CA GLN A 514 23.62 36.68 -4.84
C GLN A 514 24.41 36.23 -6.06
N PHE A 515 25.04 35.05 -6.02
CA PHE A 515 25.76 34.50 -7.16
C PHE A 515 24.83 34.27 -8.37
N GLY A 516 23.71 33.56 -8.18
CA GLY A 516 22.76 33.27 -9.25
C GLY A 516 22.19 34.54 -9.90
N THR A 517 21.92 35.57 -9.09
CA THR A 517 21.46 36.89 -9.56
C THR A 517 22.56 37.60 -10.34
N ALA A 518 23.80 37.64 -9.82
CA ALA A 518 24.93 38.26 -10.49
C ALA A 518 25.20 37.59 -11.84
N LEU A 519 25.19 36.26 -11.91
CA LEU A 519 25.39 35.51 -13.15
C LEU A 519 24.26 35.77 -14.17
N SER A 520 23.02 35.82 -13.69
CA SER A 520 21.86 36.18 -14.52
C SER A 520 21.95 37.61 -15.06
N GLN A 521 22.50 38.56 -14.28
CA GLN A 521 22.71 39.94 -14.74
C GLN A 521 23.72 40.02 -15.89
N VAL A 522 24.73 39.16 -15.91
CA VAL A 522 25.70 39.08 -17.00
C VAL A 522 25.04 38.67 -18.33
N CYS A 523 23.99 37.86 -18.27
CA CYS A 523 23.28 37.36 -19.45
C CYS A 523 22.56 38.47 -20.25
N TYR A 524 22.32 39.64 -19.66
CA TYR A 524 21.65 40.77 -20.32
C TYR A 524 22.59 41.67 -21.15
N GLU A 525 23.91 41.42 -21.16
CA GLU A 525 24.84 42.23 -21.95
C GLU A 525 24.62 42.08 -23.45
N SER A 526 24.48 43.16 -24.20
CA SER A 526 24.13 43.09 -25.63
C SER A 526 25.21 42.42 -26.49
N ASP A 527 26.49 42.64 -26.19
CA ASP A 527 27.61 42.15 -26.99
C ASP A 527 28.46 41.12 -26.24
N ILE A 528 29.15 40.25 -26.98
CA ILE A 528 29.96 39.17 -26.40
C ILE A 528 31.16 39.70 -25.62
N GLY A 529 31.74 40.83 -26.01
CA GLY A 529 32.87 41.44 -25.32
C GLY A 529 32.47 41.95 -23.94
N GLY A 530 31.36 42.68 -23.85
CA GLY A 530 30.74 43.13 -22.61
C GLY A 530 30.37 41.97 -21.70
N LEU A 531 29.74 40.94 -22.25
CA LEU A 531 29.40 39.71 -21.53
C LEU A 531 30.65 39.06 -20.92
N LEU A 532 31.69 38.79 -21.73
CA LEU A 532 32.92 38.13 -21.26
C LEU A 532 33.67 38.99 -20.23
N LYS A 533 33.69 40.31 -20.39
CA LYS A 533 34.27 41.24 -19.41
C LYS A 533 33.52 41.18 -18.08
N LYS A 534 32.19 41.09 -18.09
CA LYS A 534 31.40 40.93 -16.86
C LYS A 534 31.59 39.55 -16.22
N VAL A 535 31.70 38.48 -17.00
CA VAL A 535 32.10 37.15 -16.46
C VAL A 535 33.47 37.23 -15.81
N GLU A 536 34.43 37.93 -16.41
CA GLU A 536 35.77 38.11 -15.83
C GLU A 536 35.72 38.87 -14.49
N VAL A 537 34.94 39.95 -14.41
CA VAL A 537 34.72 40.68 -13.15
C VAL A 537 34.07 39.77 -12.11
N LEU A 538 33.07 38.98 -12.51
CA LEU A 538 32.43 37.99 -11.65
C LEU A 538 33.42 36.91 -11.20
N ASN A 539 34.34 36.46 -12.04
CA ASN A 539 35.37 35.49 -11.67
C ASN A 539 36.33 36.04 -10.61
N ARG A 540 36.74 37.32 -10.74
CA ARG A 540 37.62 37.98 -9.76
C ARG A 540 36.91 38.19 -8.41
N ASN A 541 35.62 38.51 -8.44
CA ASN A 541 34.84 38.80 -7.24
C ASN A 541 34.19 37.56 -6.61
N GLY A 542 33.88 36.54 -7.41
CA GLY A 542 33.10 35.36 -7.02
C GLY A 542 33.85 34.46 -6.03
N ALA A 543 35.18 34.45 -6.08
CA ALA A 543 36.02 33.84 -5.05
C ALA A 543 35.73 34.44 -3.65
N LEU A 544 35.42 35.74 -3.57
CA LEU A 544 35.05 36.41 -2.31
C LEU A 544 33.62 36.10 -1.88
N CYS A 545 32.71 35.84 -2.83
CA CYS A 545 31.34 35.48 -2.51
C CYS A 545 31.26 34.11 -1.83
N LEU A 546 32.07 33.14 -2.25
CA LEU A 546 31.98 31.75 -1.78
C LEU A 546 32.77 31.46 -0.50
N THR A 547 33.75 32.30 -0.14
CA THR A 547 34.51 32.13 1.11
C THR A 547 33.77 32.65 2.35
N GLY A 548 32.64 33.35 2.16
CA GLY A 548 31.94 34.06 3.23
C GLY A 548 32.81 35.15 3.90
N PRO A 549 32.23 36.01 4.74
CA PRO A 549 33.04 36.75 5.70
C PRO A 549 33.72 35.73 6.63
N PRO A 550 35.01 35.88 6.98
CA PRO A 550 35.67 34.97 7.91
C PRO A 550 34.83 34.91 9.18
N THR A 551 34.32 33.71 9.51
CA THR A 551 33.58 33.47 10.75
C THR A 551 34.42 34.02 11.89
N ALA A 552 33.95 35.11 12.49
CA ALA A 552 34.56 35.68 13.67
C ALA A 552 34.65 34.55 14.70
N GLN A 553 35.87 34.10 14.98
CA GLN A 553 36.11 33.09 15.99
C GLN A 553 35.41 33.55 17.26
N SER A 554 34.40 32.79 17.70
CA SER A 554 33.73 33.03 18.97
C SER A 554 34.83 33.10 20.04
N PRO A 555 34.93 34.21 20.80
CA PRO A 555 35.92 34.30 21.86
C PRO A 555 35.66 33.16 22.84
N SER A 556 36.67 32.30 22.99
CA SER A 556 36.70 31.14 23.89
C SER A 556 36.52 31.51 25.35
#